data_AF-X0SQS6-F1
#
_entry.id   AF-X0SQS6-F1
#
_cell.length_a   1.000
_cell.length_b   1.000
_cell.length_c   1.000
_cell.angle_alpha   90.00
_cell.angle_beta   90.00
_cell.angle_gamma   90.00
#
_symmetry.space_group_name_H-M   'P 1'
#
loop_
_entity.id
_entity.type
_entity.pdbx_description
1 polymer ?
#
loop_
_entity_poly.entity_id
_entity_poly.type
_entity_poly.pdbx_seq_one_letter_code
_entity_poly.pdbx_strand_id
1 'polypeptide(L)'
;MNLIIVESPTKSKTINKFLGPKYKVLSSYGHIRDLPKKELGVDIEHDFKPKYVIPYKAKEKVKELKKHLPKSGIIIIATDEDREGEAIAFHLTKALKLKDEKSYQRIVFHEITKSAIEKALKNPRKIDMDLVNAQQTRRILDRLVGYKLSPLLWKKIMRGLSAGRVQSVAVKLVAEREKEIENFKPEEYWSIEALLQTYTKKGFKAMLVKEDGKTILKLGIKTKKEADKITKKLEGAEYKVINIEKKEVKKNPLPPFTTSSLQQQAWAKLY
;
A
#
# COMPACT_ATOMS: atom_id res chain seq x y z
N MET A 1 39.16 1.06 -3.28
CA MET A 1 37.91 0.51 -2.70
C MET A 1 36.73 1.30 -3.27
N ASN A 2 35.68 0.64 -3.75
CA ASN A 2 34.49 1.30 -4.29
C ASN A 2 33.47 1.54 -3.18
N LEU A 3 32.69 2.62 -3.25
CA LEU A 3 31.66 2.94 -2.26
C LEU A 3 30.28 2.67 -2.85
N ILE A 4 29.49 1.84 -2.17
CA ILE A 4 28.08 1.61 -2.49
C ILE A 4 27.22 2.31 -1.45
N ILE A 5 26.24 3.09 -1.90
CA ILE A 5 25.27 3.78 -1.05
C ILE A 5 23.87 3.22 -1.30
N VAL A 6 23.24 2.70 -0.25
CA VAL A 6 21.87 2.12 -0.26
C VAL A 6 20.94 2.93 0.64
N GLU A 7 19.61 2.79 0.55
CA GLU A 7 18.73 3.62 1.39
C GLU A 7 18.67 3.18 2.86
N SER A 8 18.77 1.87 3.16
CA SER A 8 18.54 1.33 4.50
C SER A 8 19.73 0.56 5.10
N PRO A 9 19.91 0.57 6.45
CA PRO A 9 21.00 -0.15 7.11
C PRO A 9 20.93 -1.67 6.93
N THR A 10 19.72 -2.22 6.90
CA THR A 10 19.51 -3.67 6.71
C THR A 10 20.00 -4.12 5.34
N LYS A 11 19.66 -3.38 4.26
CA LYS A 11 20.21 -3.66 2.93
C LYS A 11 21.73 -3.53 2.91
N SER A 12 22.27 -2.51 3.58
CA SER A 12 23.72 -2.32 3.66
C SER A 12 24.39 -3.56 4.27
N LYS A 13 23.84 -4.10 5.37
CA LYS A 13 24.35 -5.32 6.01
C LYS A 13 24.23 -6.54 5.10
N THR A 14 23.10 -6.72 4.42
CA THR A 14 22.87 -7.88 3.53
C THR A 14 23.79 -7.84 2.31
N ILE A 15 23.87 -6.71 1.61
CA ILE A 15 24.74 -6.55 0.43
C ILE A 15 26.21 -6.73 0.80
N ASN A 16 26.63 -6.25 1.97
CA ASN A 16 28.00 -6.41 2.46
C ASN A 16 28.39 -7.89 2.72
N LYS A 17 27.42 -8.81 2.88
CA LYS A 17 27.69 -10.26 2.95
C LYS A 17 28.02 -10.87 1.59
N PHE A 18 27.50 -10.28 0.51
CA PHE A 18 27.68 -10.80 -0.85
C PHE A 18 28.90 -10.21 -1.54
N LEU A 19 29.31 -9.01 -1.15
CA LEU A 19 30.41 -8.29 -1.76
C LEU A 19 31.72 -8.46 -0.96
N GLY A 20 32.81 -8.69 -1.68
CA GLY A 20 34.14 -8.82 -1.10
C GLY A 20 34.77 -7.49 -0.67
N PRO A 21 36.02 -7.51 -0.16
CA PRO A 21 36.71 -6.36 0.44
C PRO A 21 36.97 -5.19 -0.54
N LYS A 22 36.71 -5.39 -1.84
CA LYS A 22 36.80 -4.34 -2.86
C LYS A 22 35.71 -3.27 -2.70
N TYR A 23 34.60 -3.58 -2.03
CA TYR A 23 33.47 -2.67 -1.83
C TYR A 23 33.28 -2.30 -0.37
N LYS A 24 32.95 -1.04 -0.12
CA LYS A 24 32.43 -0.55 1.14
C LYS A 24 30.97 -0.17 0.94
N VAL A 25 30.06 -0.76 1.71
CA VAL A 25 28.62 -0.47 1.63
C VAL A 25 28.20 0.41 2.80
N LEU A 26 27.58 1.55 2.52
CA LEU A 26 27.01 2.48 3.49
C LEU A 26 25.54 2.76 3.20
N SER A 27 24.78 3.16 4.20
CA SER A 27 23.36 3.53 4.03
C SER A 27 23.13 5.02 4.19
N SER A 28 22.21 5.59 3.41
CA SER A 28 21.79 7.00 3.50
C SER A 28 20.75 7.26 4.59
N TYR A 29 20.14 6.20 5.14
CA TYR A 29 19.00 6.27 6.05
C TYR A 29 17.78 6.97 5.41
N GLY A 30 17.51 6.63 4.14
CA GLY A 30 16.44 7.18 3.33
C GLY A 30 16.79 8.53 2.72
N HIS A 31 15.80 9.43 2.70
CA HIS A 31 15.91 10.78 2.15
C HIS A 31 16.89 11.66 2.94
N ILE A 32 17.88 12.22 2.23
CA ILE A 32 18.91 13.11 2.82
C ILE A 32 18.70 14.60 2.49
N ARG A 33 17.78 14.89 1.56
CA ARG A 33 17.32 16.24 1.22
C ARG A 33 15.80 16.24 1.28
N ASP A 34 15.22 17.36 1.71
CA ASP A 34 13.78 17.56 1.69
C ASP A 34 13.49 19.06 1.59
N LEU A 35 12.22 19.40 1.34
CA LEU A 35 11.74 20.77 1.41
C LEU A 35 11.82 21.27 2.87
N PRO A 36 12.11 22.56 3.09
CA PRO A 36 12.22 23.16 4.42
C PRO A 36 10.92 22.98 5.21
N LYS A 37 11.05 22.89 6.54
CA LYS A 37 9.90 22.64 7.44
C LYS A 37 9.06 23.89 7.72
N LYS A 38 9.70 25.08 7.75
CA LYS A 38 9.09 26.33 8.22
C LYS A 38 8.56 27.24 7.12
N GLU A 39 8.91 26.98 5.87
CA GLU A 39 8.50 27.75 4.70
C GLU A 39 7.97 26.80 3.62
N LEU A 40 7.22 27.34 2.65
CA LEU A 40 6.64 26.56 1.56
C LEU A 40 7.71 25.77 0.80
N GLY A 41 8.87 26.39 0.54
CA GLY A 41 10.02 25.76 -0.11
C GLY A 41 9.80 25.42 -1.58
N VAL A 42 8.75 25.95 -2.20
CA VAL A 42 8.42 25.82 -3.63
C VAL A 42 8.16 27.21 -4.16
N ASP A 43 8.89 27.59 -5.20
CA ASP A 43 8.71 28.86 -5.89
C ASP A 43 7.63 28.71 -6.98
N ILE A 44 6.43 29.23 -6.70
CA ILE A 44 5.28 29.06 -7.60
C ILE A 44 5.40 29.96 -8.84
N GLU A 45 6.11 31.09 -8.72
CA GLU A 45 6.26 32.07 -9.80
C GLU A 45 7.31 31.64 -10.83
N HIS A 46 8.29 30.84 -10.40
CA HIS A 46 9.38 30.34 -11.24
C HIS A 46 9.32 28.82 -11.41
N ASP A 47 8.34 28.33 -12.18
CA ASP A 47 8.18 26.92 -12.59
C ASP A 47 8.20 25.90 -11.45
N PHE A 48 7.60 26.23 -10.31
CA PHE A 48 7.51 25.35 -9.13
C PHE A 48 8.89 24.90 -8.59
N LYS A 49 9.94 25.71 -8.78
CA LYS A 49 11.30 25.33 -8.42
C LYS A 49 11.42 25.00 -6.92
N PRO A 50 11.79 23.76 -6.55
CA PRO A 50 11.87 23.35 -5.15
C PRO A 50 13.20 23.77 -4.50
N LYS A 51 13.11 24.39 -3.32
CA LYS A 51 14.25 24.69 -2.45
C LYS A 51 14.52 23.53 -1.53
N TYR A 52 15.32 22.57 -1.98
CA TYR A 52 15.73 21.43 -1.16
C TYR A 52 16.88 21.77 -0.21
N VAL A 53 16.70 21.47 1.08
CA VAL A 53 17.70 21.61 2.14
C VAL A 53 18.13 20.24 2.67
N ILE A 54 19.28 20.15 3.32
CA ILE A 54 19.68 18.95 4.09
C ILE A 54 19.07 19.07 5.49
N PRO A 55 18.11 18.21 5.87
CA PRO A 55 17.52 18.24 7.21
C PRO A 55 18.59 18.02 8.29
N TYR A 56 18.42 18.61 9.48
CA TYR A 56 19.38 18.48 10.58
C TYR A 56 19.78 17.01 10.85
N LYS A 57 18.78 16.12 10.92
CA LYS A 57 18.98 14.67 11.12
C LYS A 57 19.84 13.98 10.05
N ALA A 58 19.94 14.55 8.85
CA ALA A 58 20.72 13.98 7.73
C ALA A 58 22.12 14.59 7.62
N LYS A 59 22.43 15.69 8.33
CA LYS A 59 23.71 16.40 8.21
C LYS A 59 24.90 15.51 8.59
N GLU A 60 24.81 14.80 9.70
CA GLU A 60 25.88 13.89 10.14
C GLU A 60 26.12 12.78 9.13
N LYS A 61 25.05 12.19 8.60
CA LYS A 61 25.15 11.13 7.60
C LYS A 61 25.76 11.63 6.29
N VAL A 62 25.35 12.81 5.81
CA VAL A 62 25.97 13.43 4.62
C VAL A 62 27.45 13.72 4.88
N LYS A 63 27.82 14.19 6.08
CA LYS A 63 29.22 14.42 6.47
C LYS A 63 30.02 13.11 6.45
N GLU A 64 29.46 12.04 6.99
CA GLU A 64 30.07 10.70 6.97
C GLU A 64 30.28 10.19 5.53
N LEU A 65 29.25 10.24 4.68
CA LEU A 65 29.36 9.82 3.28
C LEU A 65 30.43 10.63 2.54
N LYS A 66 30.48 11.96 2.76
CA LYS A 66 31.50 12.84 2.17
C LYS A 66 32.93 12.49 2.56
N LYS A 67 33.16 12.00 3.79
CA LYS A 67 34.50 11.54 4.23
C LYS A 67 35.00 10.33 3.44
N HIS A 68 34.09 9.53 2.87
CA HIS A 68 34.45 8.35 2.09
C HIS A 68 34.69 8.64 0.62
N LEU A 69 34.07 9.69 0.05
CA LEU A 69 34.23 10.07 -1.36
C LEU A 69 35.70 10.16 -1.83
N PRO A 70 36.62 10.91 -1.17
CA PRO A 70 38.00 11.03 -1.66
C PRO A 70 38.81 9.73 -1.53
N LYS A 71 38.33 8.76 -0.74
CA LYS A 71 38.99 7.45 -0.54
C LYS A 71 38.45 6.39 -1.50
N SER A 72 37.44 6.72 -2.30
CA SER A 72 36.72 5.78 -3.14
C SER A 72 37.06 5.96 -4.61
N GLY A 73 37.24 4.83 -5.31
CA GLY A 73 37.48 4.85 -6.76
C GLY A 73 36.21 5.20 -7.52
N ILE A 74 35.18 4.37 -7.36
CA ILE A 74 33.85 4.56 -7.97
C ILE A 74 32.80 4.68 -6.87
N ILE A 75 31.88 5.63 -7.03
CA ILE A 75 30.69 5.78 -6.19
C ILE A 75 29.52 5.09 -6.89
N ILE A 76 28.82 4.21 -6.20
CA ILE A 76 27.71 3.42 -6.73
C ILE A 76 26.48 3.71 -5.88
N ILE A 77 25.39 4.13 -6.50
CA ILE A 77 24.10 4.38 -5.87
C ILE A 77 23.20 3.17 -6.16
N ALA A 78 22.76 2.51 -5.10
CA ALA A 78 22.05 1.24 -5.11
C ALA A 78 20.73 1.34 -4.33
N THR A 79 19.94 2.37 -4.62
CA THR A 79 18.60 2.56 -4.06
C THR A 79 17.55 1.72 -4.80
N ASP A 80 16.35 1.63 -4.25
CA ASP A 80 15.26 0.87 -4.87
C ASP A 80 14.90 1.32 -6.30
N GLU A 81 14.39 0.38 -7.08
CA GLU A 81 13.92 0.61 -8.45
C GLU A 81 12.46 1.10 -8.47
N ASP A 82 12.21 2.18 -7.75
CA ASP A 82 10.97 2.92 -7.82
C ASP A 82 11.25 4.42 -7.87
N ARG A 83 10.20 5.23 -8.04
CA ARG A 83 10.34 6.70 -8.09
C ARG A 83 10.92 7.31 -6.81
N GLU A 84 10.70 6.69 -5.65
CA GLU A 84 11.25 7.18 -4.37
C GLU A 84 12.75 6.90 -4.29
N GLY A 85 13.17 5.69 -4.65
CA GLY A 85 14.57 5.30 -4.76
C GLY A 85 15.33 6.13 -5.78
N GLU A 86 14.70 6.46 -6.91
CA GLU A 86 15.30 7.32 -7.95
C GLU A 86 15.46 8.77 -7.46
N ALA A 87 14.46 9.31 -6.75
CA ALA A 87 14.57 10.62 -6.11
C ALA A 87 15.66 10.67 -5.02
N ILE A 88 15.80 9.60 -4.21
CA ILE A 88 16.90 9.50 -3.23
C ILE A 88 18.25 9.47 -3.95
N ALA A 89 18.37 8.71 -5.03
CA ALA A 89 19.59 8.68 -5.85
C ALA A 89 19.95 10.08 -6.37
N PHE A 90 18.98 10.79 -6.94
CA PHE A 90 19.17 12.17 -7.40
C PHE A 90 19.55 13.12 -6.24
N HIS A 91 18.93 12.99 -5.08
CA HIS A 91 19.27 13.81 -3.93
C HIS A 91 20.66 13.51 -3.36
N LEU A 92 21.12 12.26 -3.43
CA LEU A 92 22.49 11.85 -3.12
C LEU A 92 23.51 12.55 -4.00
N THR A 93 23.33 12.53 -5.32
CA THR A 93 24.27 13.20 -6.24
C THR A 93 24.40 14.68 -5.93
N LYS A 94 23.26 15.37 -5.70
CA LYS A 94 23.26 16.80 -5.37
C LYS A 94 23.83 17.11 -3.99
N ALA A 95 23.51 16.33 -2.95
CA ALA A 95 24.02 16.57 -1.59
C ALA A 95 25.52 16.32 -1.47
N LEU A 96 26.01 15.30 -2.18
CA LEU A 96 27.41 14.88 -2.22
C LEU A 96 28.23 15.68 -3.25
N LYS A 97 27.58 16.55 -4.04
CA LYS A 97 28.20 17.37 -5.10
C LYS A 97 28.91 16.52 -6.16
N LEU A 98 28.30 15.40 -6.53
CA LEU A 98 28.76 14.53 -7.62
C LEU A 98 28.40 15.23 -8.93
N LYS A 99 29.41 15.73 -9.66
CA LYS A 99 29.23 16.71 -10.74
C LYS A 99 28.66 16.08 -12.02
N ASP A 100 29.16 14.91 -12.42
CA ASP A 100 28.84 14.29 -13.72
C ASP A 100 28.58 12.78 -13.62
N GLU A 101 28.00 12.17 -14.65
CA GLU A 101 27.79 10.71 -14.74
C GLU A 101 29.10 9.90 -14.65
N LYS A 102 30.25 10.53 -14.91
CA LYS A 102 31.57 9.90 -14.67
C LYS A 102 31.91 9.76 -13.18
N SER A 103 31.22 10.51 -12.31
CA SER A 103 31.50 10.55 -10.87
C SER A 103 30.70 9.54 -10.05
N TYR A 104 29.71 8.87 -10.65
CA TYR A 104 28.93 7.82 -9.99
C TYR A 104 28.28 6.84 -10.97
N GLN A 105 27.90 5.66 -10.49
CA GLN A 105 27.08 4.68 -11.20
C GLN A 105 25.76 4.47 -10.46
N ARG A 106 24.67 4.21 -11.19
CA ARG A 106 23.38 3.83 -10.61
C ARG A 106 23.10 2.37 -10.96
N ILE A 107 22.87 1.53 -9.95
CA ILE A 107 22.54 0.11 -10.16
C ILE A 107 21.16 -0.17 -9.57
N VAL A 108 20.34 -0.99 -10.23
CA VAL A 108 18.99 -1.38 -9.79
C VAL A 108 18.88 -2.90 -9.65
N PHE A 109 18.04 -3.36 -8.74
CA PHE A 109 17.73 -4.77 -8.54
C PHE A 109 16.38 -4.92 -7.85
N HIS A 110 15.62 -5.95 -8.22
CA HIS A 110 14.32 -6.26 -7.61
C HIS A 110 14.42 -7.22 -6.42
N GLU A 111 15.56 -7.90 -6.28
CA GLU A 111 15.82 -8.86 -5.21
C GLU A 111 17.26 -8.71 -4.71
N ILE A 112 17.48 -9.07 -3.44
CA ILE A 112 18.79 -8.94 -2.78
C ILE A 112 19.47 -10.31 -2.73
N THR A 113 19.89 -10.79 -3.90
CA THR A 113 20.65 -12.04 -4.07
C THR A 113 22.05 -11.72 -4.60
N LYS A 114 23.03 -12.61 -4.35
CA LYS A 114 24.40 -12.44 -4.85
C LYS A 114 24.45 -12.26 -6.37
N SER A 115 23.72 -13.10 -7.10
CA SER A 115 23.63 -13.05 -8.56
C SER A 115 22.99 -11.76 -9.07
N ALA A 116 21.90 -11.30 -8.45
CA ALA A 116 21.24 -10.05 -8.84
C ALA A 116 22.16 -8.84 -8.64
N ILE A 117 22.86 -8.77 -7.50
CA ILE A 117 23.79 -7.66 -7.20
C ILE A 117 24.99 -7.68 -8.17
N GLU A 118 25.59 -8.85 -8.43
CA GLU A 118 26.70 -8.96 -9.38
C GLU A 118 26.28 -8.57 -10.80
N LYS A 119 25.07 -8.97 -11.23
CA LYS A 119 24.51 -8.57 -12.52
C LYS A 119 24.27 -7.06 -12.59
N ALA A 120 23.74 -6.46 -11.52
CA ALA A 120 23.50 -5.03 -11.43
C ALA A 120 24.80 -4.22 -11.48
N LEU A 121 25.87 -4.68 -10.80
CA LEU A 121 27.20 -4.07 -10.85
C LEU A 121 27.84 -4.10 -12.25
N LYS A 122 27.54 -5.13 -13.05
CA LYS A 122 28.01 -5.23 -14.45
C LYS A 122 27.22 -4.35 -15.41
N ASN A 123 25.98 -3.98 -15.07
CA ASN A 123 25.07 -3.23 -15.94
C ASN A 123 24.55 -1.97 -15.24
N PRO A 124 25.41 -0.99 -14.93
CA PRO A 124 24.96 0.27 -14.37
C PRO A 124 24.12 1.05 -15.40
N ARG A 125 23.09 1.72 -14.92
CA ARG A 125 22.25 2.64 -15.70
C ARG A 125 22.46 4.09 -15.25
N LYS A 126 21.76 5.00 -15.92
CA LYS A 126 21.66 6.40 -15.50
C LYS A 126 20.50 6.59 -14.52
N ILE A 127 20.52 7.72 -13.81
CA ILE A 127 19.36 8.18 -13.07
C ILE A 127 18.30 8.60 -14.08
N ASP A 128 17.11 8.04 -13.93
CA ASP A 128 15.94 8.35 -14.71
C ASP A 128 15.29 9.62 -14.17
N MET A 129 15.42 10.69 -14.94
CA MET A 129 14.91 12.00 -14.55
C MET A 129 13.38 12.08 -14.60
N ASP A 130 12.70 11.24 -15.37
CA ASP A 130 11.24 11.22 -15.43
C ASP A 130 10.67 10.64 -14.13
N LEU A 131 11.26 9.57 -13.61
CA LEU A 131 10.93 9.03 -12.28
C LEU A 131 11.21 10.04 -11.17
N VAL A 132 12.34 10.75 -11.24
CA VAL A 132 12.67 11.83 -10.30
C VAL A 132 11.62 12.93 -10.37
N ASN A 133 11.32 13.42 -11.57
CA ASN A 133 10.34 14.50 -11.78
C ASN A 133 8.94 14.10 -11.34
N ALA A 134 8.53 12.84 -11.56
CA ALA A 134 7.27 12.31 -11.05
C ALA A 134 7.21 12.33 -9.52
N GLN A 135 8.30 11.94 -8.84
CA GLN A 135 8.39 11.99 -7.38
C GLN A 135 8.37 13.44 -6.87
N GLN A 136 9.13 14.34 -7.50
CA GLN A 136 9.17 15.76 -7.13
C GLN A 136 7.82 16.43 -7.33
N THR A 137 7.15 16.16 -8.45
CA THR A 137 5.80 16.66 -8.74
C THR A 137 4.83 16.25 -7.64
N ARG A 138 4.82 14.96 -7.25
CA ARG A 138 4.02 14.47 -6.12
C ARG A 138 4.37 15.23 -4.83
N ARG A 139 5.66 15.38 -4.53
CA ARG A 139 6.13 16.05 -3.31
C ARG A 139 5.71 17.52 -3.25
N ILE A 140 5.80 18.23 -4.37
CA ILE A 140 5.38 19.63 -4.52
C ILE A 140 3.86 19.75 -4.40
N LEU A 141 3.11 18.89 -5.08
CA LEU A 141 1.64 18.88 -5.00
C LEU A 141 1.16 18.68 -3.56
N ASP A 142 1.68 17.66 -2.87
CA ASP A 142 1.31 17.38 -1.48
C ASP A 142 1.72 18.55 -0.55
N ARG A 143 2.84 19.24 -0.84
CA ARG A 143 3.27 20.44 -0.13
C ARG A 143 2.30 21.61 -0.34
N LEU A 144 1.88 21.88 -1.57
CA LEU A 144 0.96 22.96 -1.89
C LEU A 144 -0.40 22.76 -1.22
N VAL A 145 -0.96 21.54 -1.29
CA VAL A 145 -2.23 21.20 -0.64
C VAL A 145 -2.12 21.37 0.87
N GLY A 146 -1.11 20.77 1.50
CA GLY A 146 -0.93 20.84 2.94
C GLY A 146 -0.73 22.27 3.44
N TYR A 147 0.14 23.04 2.79
CA TYR A 147 0.49 24.39 3.23
C TYR A 147 -0.63 25.41 2.98
N LYS A 148 -1.37 25.30 1.87
CA LYS A 148 -2.47 26.24 1.55
C LYS A 148 -3.77 25.90 2.28
N LEU A 149 -4.12 24.61 2.44
CA LEU A 149 -5.41 24.22 3.02
C LEU A 149 -5.39 24.07 4.54
N SER A 150 -4.28 23.66 5.18
CA SER A 150 -4.26 23.47 6.64
C SER A 150 -4.61 24.76 7.42
N PRO A 151 -4.11 25.96 7.05
CA PRO A 151 -4.52 27.20 7.72
C PRO A 151 -6.02 27.50 7.62
N LEU A 152 -6.67 27.08 6.53
CA LEU A 152 -8.13 27.21 6.40
C LEU A 152 -8.85 26.29 7.40
N LEU A 153 -8.39 25.04 7.54
CA LEU A 153 -8.94 24.11 8.53
C LEU A 153 -8.76 24.63 9.96
N TRP A 154 -7.65 25.30 10.27
CA TRP A 154 -7.41 25.91 11.58
C TRP A 154 -8.38 27.05 11.89
N LYS A 155 -8.72 27.85 10.88
CA LYS A 155 -9.66 28.98 11.01
C LYS A 155 -11.11 28.52 11.09
N LYS A 156 -11.47 27.41 10.44
CA LYS A 156 -12.87 26.98 10.26
C LYS A 156 -13.28 25.80 11.13
N ILE A 157 -12.34 24.98 11.60
CA ILE A 157 -12.63 23.74 12.35
C ILE A 157 -11.85 23.72 13.66
N MET A 158 -10.54 23.47 13.62
CA MET A 158 -9.71 23.34 14.82
C MET A 158 -8.24 23.57 14.49
N ARG A 159 -7.54 24.32 15.35
CA ARG A 159 -6.09 24.52 15.25
C ARG A 159 -5.35 23.18 15.38
N GLY A 160 -4.32 22.99 14.56
CA GLY A 160 -3.48 21.77 14.58
C GLY A 160 -3.92 20.68 13.60
N LEU A 161 -5.07 20.83 12.93
CA LEU A 161 -5.48 19.90 11.87
C LEU A 161 -4.56 19.97 10.66
N SER A 162 -4.41 18.86 9.94
CA SER A 162 -3.61 18.82 8.71
C SER A 162 -4.50 18.47 7.52
N ALA A 163 -4.34 19.24 6.44
CA ALA A 163 -4.92 18.91 5.15
C ALA A 163 -3.98 17.97 4.39
N GLY A 164 -4.52 16.87 3.87
CA GLY A 164 -3.75 15.89 3.12
C GLY A 164 -4.52 15.40 1.92
N ARG A 165 -3.99 15.62 0.70
CA ARG A 165 -4.69 15.32 -0.56
C ARG A 165 -5.26 13.90 -0.61
N VAL A 166 -4.48 12.90 -0.18
CA VAL A 166 -4.91 11.49 -0.19
C VAL A 166 -5.60 11.11 1.13
N GLN A 167 -5.10 11.61 2.25
CA GLN A 167 -5.63 11.28 3.59
C GLN A 167 -7.08 11.76 3.76
N SER A 168 -7.41 12.96 3.29
CA SER A 168 -8.77 13.50 3.36
C SER A 168 -9.77 12.68 2.56
N VAL A 169 -9.36 12.08 1.43
CA VAL A 169 -10.22 11.16 0.65
C VAL A 169 -10.42 9.85 1.40
N ALA A 170 -9.37 9.28 2.01
CA ALA A 170 -9.50 8.06 2.81
C ALA A 170 -10.44 8.28 4.01
N VAL A 171 -10.29 9.40 4.73
CA VAL A 171 -11.19 9.78 5.83
C VAL A 171 -12.62 9.98 5.33
N LYS A 172 -12.80 10.59 4.15
CA LYS A 172 -14.11 10.74 3.52
C LYS A 172 -14.80 9.38 3.31
N LEU A 173 -14.10 8.38 2.77
CA LEU A 173 -14.70 7.04 2.56
C LEU A 173 -15.17 6.41 3.87
N VAL A 174 -14.41 6.58 4.96
CA VAL A 174 -14.81 6.09 6.29
C VAL A 174 -16.02 6.85 6.81
N ALA A 175 -16.02 8.18 6.71
CA ALA A 175 -17.14 9.01 7.16
C ALA A 175 -18.43 8.77 6.35
N GLU A 176 -18.32 8.52 5.04
CA GLU A 176 -19.45 8.16 4.19
C GLU A 176 -20.04 6.80 4.59
N ARG A 177 -19.19 5.80 4.86
CA ARG A 177 -19.65 4.51 5.40
C ARG A 177 -20.33 4.65 6.76
N GLU A 178 -19.77 5.46 7.66
CA GLU A 178 -20.41 5.69 8.97
C GLU A 178 -21.79 6.32 8.80
N LYS A 179 -21.90 7.31 7.90
CA LYS A 179 -23.18 7.93 7.57
C LYS A 179 -24.18 6.95 6.94
N GLU A 180 -23.72 6.00 6.10
CA GLU A 180 -24.58 4.92 5.60
C GLU A 180 -25.13 4.06 6.74
N ILE A 181 -24.30 3.75 7.75
CA ILE A 181 -24.68 2.96 8.92
C ILE A 181 -25.67 3.74 9.80
N GLU A 182 -25.41 5.01 10.10
CA GLU A 182 -26.30 5.87 10.89
C GLU A 182 -27.68 6.04 10.24
N ASN A 183 -27.74 6.10 8.90
CA ASN A 183 -28.98 6.25 8.15
C ASN A 183 -29.64 4.90 7.80
N PHE A 184 -29.02 3.78 8.14
CA PHE A 184 -29.59 2.47 7.87
C PHE A 184 -30.83 2.26 8.74
N LYS A 185 -31.96 1.95 8.10
CA LYS A 185 -33.21 1.58 8.78
C LYS A 185 -33.36 0.06 8.71
N PRO A 186 -33.15 -0.67 9.83
CA PRO A 186 -33.31 -2.12 9.83
C PRO A 186 -34.74 -2.52 9.48
N GLU A 187 -34.88 -3.49 8.58
CA GLU A 187 -36.16 -4.11 8.26
C GLU A 187 -36.19 -5.53 8.84
N GLU A 188 -37.30 -5.87 9.51
CA GLU A 188 -37.54 -7.23 9.99
C GLU A 188 -37.77 -8.17 8.81
N TYR A 189 -37.11 -9.32 8.84
CA TYR A 189 -37.38 -10.43 7.95
C TYR A 189 -37.11 -11.77 8.65
N TRP A 190 -37.77 -12.82 8.14
CA TRP A 190 -37.68 -14.16 8.68
C TRP A 190 -37.20 -15.13 7.60
N SER A 191 -36.48 -16.16 8.04
CA SER A 191 -36.11 -17.33 7.23
C SER A 191 -36.63 -18.57 7.92
N ILE A 192 -37.19 -19.50 7.16
CA ILE A 192 -37.68 -20.79 7.67
C ILE A 192 -36.66 -21.86 7.29
N GLU A 193 -36.11 -22.52 8.32
CA GLU A 193 -35.16 -23.63 8.18
C GLU A 193 -35.81 -24.92 8.68
N ALA A 194 -35.79 -25.97 7.86
CA ALA A 194 -36.19 -27.31 8.22
C ALA A 194 -34.97 -28.18 8.54
N LEU A 195 -35.03 -28.90 9.66
CA LEU A 195 -34.08 -29.95 10.01
C LEU A 195 -34.58 -31.27 9.44
N LEU A 196 -33.91 -31.77 8.41
CA LEU A 196 -34.32 -32.96 7.67
C LEU A 196 -33.31 -34.09 7.88
N GLN A 197 -33.77 -35.33 7.67
CA GLN A 197 -32.94 -36.51 7.78
C GLN A 197 -33.11 -37.38 6.55
N THR A 198 -32.00 -37.90 6.00
CA THR A 198 -32.04 -38.89 4.91
C THR A 198 -32.54 -40.24 5.43
N TYR A 199 -32.94 -41.13 4.52
CA TYR A 199 -33.22 -42.53 4.85
C TYR A 199 -32.04 -43.25 5.54
N THR A 200 -30.81 -42.80 5.27
CA THR A 200 -29.57 -43.28 5.91
C THR A 200 -29.26 -42.59 7.25
N LYS A 201 -30.26 -41.92 7.85
CA LYS A 201 -30.18 -41.21 9.13
C LYS A 201 -29.19 -40.03 9.18
N LYS A 202 -28.78 -39.47 8.04
CA LYS A 202 -27.91 -38.27 8.00
C LYS A 202 -28.74 -37.00 8.04
N GLY A 203 -28.49 -36.14 9.03
CA GLY A 203 -29.18 -34.86 9.19
C GLY A 203 -28.63 -33.77 8.29
N PHE A 204 -29.49 -32.89 7.78
CA PHE A 204 -29.12 -31.68 7.06
C PHE A 204 -30.17 -30.57 7.23
N LYS A 205 -29.76 -29.33 6.97
CA LYS A 205 -30.62 -28.14 7.01
C LYS A 205 -31.12 -27.81 5.60
N ALA A 206 -32.39 -27.47 5.47
CA ALA A 206 -32.99 -26.99 4.25
C ALA A 206 -33.69 -25.64 4.50
N MET A 207 -33.39 -24.63 3.68
CA MET A 207 -34.09 -23.34 3.76
C MET A 207 -35.28 -23.33 2.82
N LEU A 208 -36.40 -22.74 3.27
CA LEU A 208 -37.55 -22.50 2.41
C LEU A 208 -37.18 -21.48 1.32
N VAL A 209 -37.38 -21.86 0.06
CA VAL A 209 -37.08 -21.00 -1.11
C VAL A 209 -38.32 -20.64 -1.94
N LYS A 210 -39.41 -21.40 -1.80
CA LYS A 210 -40.66 -21.22 -2.56
C LYS A 210 -41.88 -21.57 -1.71
N GLU A 211 -42.97 -20.83 -1.88
CA GLU A 211 -44.31 -21.19 -1.40
C GLU A 211 -45.28 -21.10 -2.59
N ASP A 212 -46.11 -22.12 -2.81
CA ASP A 212 -47.11 -22.17 -3.88
C ASP A 212 -46.55 -21.80 -5.28
N GLY A 213 -45.35 -22.31 -5.59
CA GLY A 213 -44.64 -22.05 -6.86
C GLY A 213 -43.96 -20.68 -6.97
N LYS A 214 -44.17 -19.77 -6.01
CA LYS A 214 -43.56 -18.43 -5.98
C LYS A 214 -42.26 -18.43 -5.20
N THR A 215 -41.19 -17.92 -5.79
CA THR A 215 -39.88 -17.75 -5.12
C THR A 215 -39.98 -16.72 -4.01
N ILE A 216 -39.57 -17.14 -2.81
CA ILE A 216 -39.41 -16.25 -1.65
C ILE A 216 -38.04 -15.59 -1.77
N LEU A 217 -38.03 -14.27 -1.88
CA LEU A 217 -36.79 -13.50 -1.86
C LEU A 217 -36.16 -13.52 -0.46
N LYS A 218 -34.86 -13.20 -0.36
CA LYS A 218 -34.12 -13.21 0.92
C LYS A 218 -34.78 -12.41 2.05
N LEU A 219 -35.55 -11.37 1.72
CA LEU A 219 -36.30 -10.51 2.64
C LEU A 219 -37.83 -10.65 2.44
N GLY A 220 -38.27 -11.80 1.93
CA GLY A 220 -39.64 -12.02 1.47
C GLY A 220 -40.67 -12.22 2.60
N ILE A 221 -40.26 -12.83 3.71
CA ILE A 221 -41.13 -13.07 4.88
C ILE A 221 -40.88 -11.94 5.87
N LYS A 222 -41.83 -11.02 6.00
CA LYS A 222 -41.57 -9.73 6.69
C LYS A 222 -41.92 -9.71 8.16
N THR A 223 -42.68 -10.71 8.62
CA THR A 223 -43.21 -10.72 9.99
C THR A 223 -43.20 -12.12 10.59
N LYS A 224 -43.09 -12.19 11.92
CA LYS A 224 -43.22 -13.45 12.65
C LYS A 224 -44.53 -14.17 12.34
N LYS A 225 -45.65 -13.44 12.25
CA LYS A 225 -46.98 -14.02 11.98
C LYS A 225 -47.03 -14.75 10.63
N GLU A 226 -46.40 -14.18 9.61
CA GLU A 226 -46.27 -14.80 8.30
C GLU A 226 -45.40 -16.06 8.38
N ALA A 227 -44.25 -15.98 9.05
CA ALA A 227 -43.37 -17.13 9.27
C ALA A 227 -44.09 -18.27 10.02
N ASP A 228 -44.80 -17.97 11.11
CA ASP A 228 -45.56 -18.94 11.90
C ASP A 228 -46.67 -19.60 11.07
N LYS A 229 -47.33 -18.84 10.18
CA LYS A 229 -48.36 -19.38 9.29
C LYS A 229 -47.78 -20.40 8.32
N ILE A 230 -46.62 -20.10 7.73
CA ILE A 230 -45.95 -21.01 6.80
C ILE A 230 -45.43 -22.24 7.55
N THR A 231 -44.78 -22.06 8.71
CA THR A 231 -44.29 -23.17 9.54
C THR A 231 -45.41 -24.12 9.92
N LYS A 232 -46.58 -23.62 10.33
CA LYS A 232 -47.76 -24.46 10.63
C LYS A 232 -48.27 -25.28 9.43
N LYS A 233 -48.15 -24.77 8.20
CA LYS A 233 -48.50 -25.55 6.99
C LYS A 233 -47.48 -26.68 6.73
N LEU A 234 -46.25 -26.51 7.19
CA LEU A 234 -45.13 -27.43 6.98
C LEU A 234 -44.97 -28.43 8.13
N GLU A 235 -45.59 -28.20 9.28
CA GLU A 235 -45.64 -29.13 10.41
C GLU A 235 -46.35 -30.43 9.99
N GLY A 236 -45.66 -31.56 10.15
CA GLY A 236 -46.18 -32.88 9.76
C GLY A 236 -46.19 -33.14 8.25
N ALA A 237 -45.69 -32.22 7.42
CA ALA A 237 -45.58 -32.43 5.98
C ALA A 237 -44.54 -33.51 5.63
N GLU A 238 -44.79 -34.26 4.56
CA GLU A 238 -43.80 -35.15 3.96
C GLU A 238 -42.84 -34.37 3.05
N TYR A 239 -41.54 -34.48 3.31
CA TYR A 239 -40.52 -33.84 2.50
C TYR A 239 -39.99 -34.82 1.45
N LYS A 240 -40.01 -34.39 0.18
CA LYS A 240 -39.53 -35.18 -0.96
C LYS A 240 -38.48 -34.40 -1.73
N VAL A 241 -37.45 -35.10 -2.18
CA VAL A 241 -36.40 -34.51 -3.02
C VAL A 241 -36.93 -34.40 -4.45
N ILE A 242 -37.13 -33.18 -4.93
CA ILE A 242 -37.64 -32.91 -6.28
C ILE A 242 -36.54 -32.89 -7.34
N ASN A 243 -35.31 -32.57 -6.96
CA ASN A 243 -34.16 -32.46 -7.86
C ASN A 243 -32.85 -32.59 -7.07
N ILE A 244 -31.87 -33.27 -7.65
CA ILE A 244 -30.50 -33.32 -7.15
C ILE A 244 -29.58 -32.93 -8.30
N GLU A 245 -28.90 -31.81 -8.14
CA GLU A 245 -27.89 -31.36 -9.09
C GLU A 245 -26.49 -31.50 -8.49
N LYS A 246 -25.61 -32.21 -9.19
CA LYS A 246 -24.19 -32.31 -8.85
C LYS A 246 -23.37 -31.65 -9.94
N LYS A 247 -22.65 -30.59 -9.56
CA LYS A 247 -21.73 -29.87 -10.44
C LYS A 247 -20.32 -29.96 -9.90
N GLU A 248 -19.37 -30.24 -10.78
CA GLU A 248 -17.96 -30.08 -10.47
C GLU A 248 -17.57 -28.61 -10.63
N VAL A 249 -16.97 -28.01 -9.60
CA VAL A 249 -16.53 -26.62 -9.62
C VAL A 249 -15.01 -26.58 -9.51
N LYS A 250 -14.35 -26.04 -10.52
CA LYS A 250 -12.91 -25.81 -10.51
C LYS A 250 -12.61 -24.47 -9.83
N LYS A 251 -11.71 -24.49 -8.84
CA LYS A 251 -11.20 -23.28 -8.19
C LYS A 251 -9.71 -23.15 -8.45
N ASN A 252 -9.34 -22.14 -9.22
CA ASN A 252 -7.94 -21.84 -9.50
C ASN A 252 -7.25 -21.25 -8.25
N PRO A 253 -5.94 -21.47 -8.09
CA PRO A 253 -5.17 -20.81 -7.04
C PRO A 253 -5.19 -19.29 -7.24
N LEU A 254 -5.04 -18.56 -6.13
CA LEU A 254 -4.91 -17.11 -6.16
C LEU A 254 -3.55 -16.71 -6.77
N PRO A 255 -3.45 -15.54 -7.42
CA PRO A 255 -2.18 -15.04 -7.93
C PRO A 255 -1.18 -14.76 -6.78
N PRO A 256 0.13 -14.64 -7.09
CA PRO A 256 1.13 -14.20 -6.12
C PRO A 256 0.77 -12.84 -5.50
N PHE A 257 1.29 -12.60 -4.31
CA PHE A 257 0.99 -11.38 -3.57
C PHE A 257 1.53 -10.12 -4.26
N THR A 258 0.64 -9.15 -4.45
CA THR A 258 0.98 -7.72 -4.53
C THR A 258 0.90 -7.08 -3.14
N THR A 259 1.42 -5.85 -2.98
CA THR A 259 1.38 -5.12 -1.70
C THR A 259 -0.04 -5.03 -1.12
N SER A 260 -1.05 -4.75 -1.93
CA SER A 260 -2.44 -4.63 -1.46
C SER A 260 -3.01 -5.98 -1.01
N SER A 261 -2.86 -7.03 -1.83
CA SER A 261 -3.36 -8.37 -1.48
C SER A 261 -2.64 -8.96 -0.26
N LEU A 262 -1.36 -8.65 -0.08
CA LEU A 262 -0.60 -9.08 1.09
C LEU A 262 -1.14 -8.42 2.36
N GLN A 263 -1.35 -7.09 2.34
CA GLN A 263 -1.91 -6.36 3.48
C GLN A 263 -3.31 -6.88 3.86
N GLN A 264 -4.17 -7.11 2.87
CA GLN A 264 -5.52 -7.64 3.10
C GLN A 264 -5.48 -9.05 3.71
N GLN A 265 -4.66 -9.96 3.18
CA GLN A 265 -4.58 -11.33 3.69
C GLN A 265 -3.86 -11.43 5.03
N ALA A 266 -2.86 -10.59 5.28
CA ALA A 266 -2.21 -10.51 6.59
C ALA A 266 -3.20 -10.05 7.67
N TRP A 267 -3.98 -9.00 7.39
CA TRP A 267 -5.03 -8.54 8.29
C TRP A 267 -6.10 -9.62 8.52
N ALA A 268 -6.57 -10.28 7.46
CA ALA A 268 -7.67 -11.25 7.59
C ALA A 268 -7.28 -12.58 8.27
N LYS A 269 -5.99 -12.89 8.40
CA LYS A 269 -5.53 -14.21 8.88
C LYS A 269 -4.57 -14.17 10.06
N LEU A 270 -3.83 -13.08 10.25
CA LEU A 270 -2.76 -12.98 11.25
C LEU A 270 -3.07 -11.98 12.37
N TYR A 271 -4.15 -11.21 12.22
CA TYR A 271 -4.72 -10.31 13.22
C TYR A 271 -6.16 -10.75 13.49
#